data_AF-A0A8J6F7G8-F1
#
_entry.id   AF-A0A8J6F7G8-F1
#
_cell.length_a   1.000
_cell.length_b   1.000
_cell.length_c   1.000
_cell.angle_alpha   90.00
_cell.angle_beta   90.00
_cell.angle_gamma   90.00
#
_symmetry.space_group_name_H-M   'P 1'
#
loop_
_entity.id
_entity.type
_entity.pdbx_description
1 polymer ?
#
loop_
_entity_poly.entity_id
_entity_poly.type
_entity_poly.pdbx_seq_one_letter_code
_entity_poly.pdbx_strand_id
1 'polypeptide(L)'
;MCVIEWNLRSRGASSKAGAWKVHGLDLLLVFIEGCDCREKNNHVSSRDSNSFQKLSTDQYQMPNQLHGGMQWLLAYEELMMDAGASSLYKDCETLQIGNIRMITCMVDNRVTRVAWLNRSTILYTGNDKWSIDPRVVLVANTKTQYSIEIQNVGIYDEGPYTCSVQTDNHPKTSRVHLIVQVPPQILNISANITVNEGSTVILRCLATGRPEPAVTWKHYTRKSHRFVSDDEYLEITGITREQSGQYECSAANEVAAPAVRRVTVTVNYPPYISDTRNTGASVGQKGTLHCSALAVPLADFQWYKEETRISNGLDGVRIENKDHMSVLTFFNVSEKDYGNYTCVASNKLGNSNASVILYGPGAVQNRSNSASTTLAATCLWCSILYSLTAF
;
A
#
# COMPACT_ATOMS: atom_id res chain seq x y z
N MET A 1 -2.16 -29.51 52.17
CA MET A 1 -1.00 -30.30 52.65
C MET A 1 -1.07 -31.66 51.98
N CYS A 2 -0.25 -31.87 50.95
CA CYS A 2 -0.01 -33.18 50.36
C CYS A 2 1.49 -33.29 50.13
N VAL A 3 2.11 -34.30 50.75
CA VAL A 3 3.45 -34.79 50.38
C VAL A 3 3.20 -36.00 49.48
N ILE A 4 3.80 -36.01 48.28
CA ILE A 4 3.87 -37.21 47.44
C ILE A 4 5.32 -37.35 46.98
N GLU A 5 5.97 -38.40 47.47
CA GLU A 5 7.24 -38.93 46.98
C GLU A 5 7.05 -39.64 45.63
N TRP A 6 8.04 -39.48 44.75
CA TRP A 6 8.15 -40.23 43.50
C TRP A 6 9.00 -41.48 43.70
N ASN A 7 8.53 -42.63 43.22
CA ASN A 7 9.37 -43.79 42.97
C ASN A 7 9.14 -44.28 41.54
N LEU A 8 10.17 -44.11 40.69
CA LEU A 8 10.20 -44.54 39.30
C LEU A 8 10.63 -46.00 39.22
N ARG A 9 9.79 -46.84 38.58
CA ARG A 9 10.27 -48.07 37.92
C ARG A 9 9.58 -48.26 36.57
N SER A 10 10.41 -48.73 35.64
CA SER A 10 10.24 -48.73 34.20
C SER A 10 9.40 -49.90 33.66
N ARG A 11 8.99 -49.72 32.39
CA ARG A 11 8.63 -50.70 31.33
C ARG A 11 7.17 -50.67 30.88
N GLY A 12 7.00 -50.46 29.57
CA GLY A 12 5.77 -50.73 28.81
C GLY A 12 5.08 -49.48 28.27
N ALA A 13 5.32 -49.13 27.01
CA ALA A 13 4.51 -48.14 26.29
C ALA A 13 3.25 -48.82 25.75
N SER A 14 2.14 -48.70 26.49
CA SER A 14 0.79 -48.82 25.99
C SER A 14 0.30 -47.42 25.57
N SER A 15 -0.52 -47.35 24.53
CA SER A 15 -1.25 -46.14 24.11
C SER A 15 -1.95 -45.48 25.29
N LYS A 16 -1.83 -44.15 25.41
CA LYS A 16 -2.66 -43.34 26.33
C LYS A 16 -3.45 -42.33 25.51
N ALA A 17 -4.75 -42.57 25.39
CA ALA A 17 -5.73 -41.54 25.14
C ALA A 17 -6.07 -40.87 26.48
N GLY A 18 -6.04 -39.54 26.55
CA GLY A 18 -6.50 -38.78 27.70
C GLY A 18 -7.93 -38.29 27.47
N ALA A 19 -8.88 -38.70 28.30
CA ALA A 19 -10.22 -38.14 28.36
C ALA A 19 -10.31 -37.22 29.59
N TRP A 20 -10.83 -36.01 29.42
CA TRP A 20 -11.12 -35.08 30.52
C TRP A 20 -12.62 -35.06 30.80
N LYS A 21 -13.00 -35.17 32.08
CA LYS A 21 -14.40 -35.17 32.52
C LYS A 21 -14.65 -33.91 33.33
N VAL A 22 -15.40 -32.97 32.77
CA VAL A 22 -15.91 -31.79 33.47
C VAL A 22 -17.41 -31.69 33.19
N HIS A 23 -18.22 -31.82 34.25
CA HIS A 23 -19.67 -31.60 34.27
C HIS A 23 -20.49 -32.11 33.05
N GLY A 24 -20.51 -33.43 32.85
CA GLY A 24 -21.69 -34.12 32.29
C GLY A 24 -22.05 -33.87 30.81
N LEU A 25 -21.19 -33.26 30.00
CA LEU A 25 -21.38 -33.14 28.55
C LEU A 25 -20.08 -33.57 27.84
N ASP A 26 -20.16 -34.62 27.02
CA ASP A 26 -19.08 -35.05 26.14
C ASP A 26 -18.97 -34.06 24.96
N LEU A 27 -18.05 -33.10 25.04
CA LEU A 27 -17.69 -32.20 23.95
C LEU A 27 -16.50 -32.76 23.19
N LEU A 28 -16.76 -33.28 21.98
CA LEU A 28 -15.71 -33.64 21.02
C LEU A 28 -15.24 -32.35 20.31
N LEU A 29 -14.20 -31.71 20.84
CA LEU A 29 -13.52 -30.61 20.15
C LEU A 29 -12.60 -31.19 19.07
N VAL A 30 -13.03 -31.06 17.81
CA VAL A 30 -12.17 -31.29 16.64
C VAL A 30 -11.39 -30.00 16.37
N PHE A 31 -10.10 -29.99 16.70
CA PHE A 31 -9.20 -28.94 16.23
C PHE A 31 -8.94 -29.16 14.74
N ILE A 32 -9.34 -28.20 13.91
CA ILE A 32 -8.89 -28.10 12.52
C ILE A 32 -7.63 -27.24 12.55
N GLU A 33 -6.45 -27.87 12.51
CA GLU A 33 -5.22 -27.17 12.20
C GLU A 33 -5.33 -26.59 10.78
N GLY A 34 -5.33 -25.26 10.67
CA GLY A 34 -5.11 -24.58 9.40
C GLY A 34 -3.64 -24.67 9.03
N CYS A 35 -3.33 -25.20 7.85
CA CYS A 35 -1.97 -25.24 7.32
C CYS A 35 -1.49 -23.81 7.02
N ASP A 36 -0.41 -23.37 7.65
CA ASP A 36 0.33 -22.18 7.20
C ASP A 36 1.44 -22.62 6.22
N CYS A 37 1.24 -22.35 4.93
CA CYS A 37 2.28 -22.53 3.90
C CYS A 37 3.08 -21.23 3.65
N ARG A 38 3.01 -20.18 4.51
CA ARG A 38 3.63 -18.86 4.25
C ARG A 38 5.17 -18.82 4.24
N GLU A 39 5.88 -19.83 4.73
CA GLU A 39 7.35 -19.69 4.94
C GLU A 39 8.25 -19.97 3.73
N LYS A 40 7.74 -20.42 2.57
CA LYS A 40 8.63 -20.77 1.44
C LYS A 40 9.16 -19.60 0.59
N ASN A 41 8.75 -18.35 0.85
CA ASN A 41 9.14 -17.21 0.00
C ASN A 41 10.22 -16.26 0.59
N ASN A 42 10.81 -16.56 1.75
CA ASN A 42 11.97 -15.80 2.21
C ASN A 42 13.28 -16.46 1.76
N HIS A 43 13.82 -15.97 0.64
CA HIS A 43 15.25 -16.06 0.36
C HIS A 43 16.01 -15.28 1.44
N VAL A 44 16.38 -15.96 2.53
CA VAL A 44 17.47 -15.48 3.39
C VAL A 44 18.76 -15.71 2.62
N SER A 45 19.31 -14.64 2.06
CA SER A 45 20.65 -14.64 1.50
C SER A 45 21.64 -15.02 2.60
N SER A 46 22.38 -16.09 2.36
CA SER A 46 23.53 -16.48 3.17
C SER A 46 24.61 -15.38 3.12
N ARG A 47 24.73 -14.63 4.20
CA ARG A 47 25.96 -13.95 4.67
C ARG A 47 25.76 -13.57 6.14
N ASP A 48 26.85 -13.62 6.89
CA ASP A 48 26.97 -13.31 8.32
C ASP A 48 26.74 -14.47 9.30
N SER A 49 27.46 -15.57 9.02
CA SER A 49 28.11 -16.33 10.09
C SER A 49 29.20 -15.48 10.73
N ASN A 50 28.87 -14.73 11.79
CA ASN A 50 29.76 -14.38 12.93
C ASN A 50 29.08 -13.37 13.87
N SER A 51 28.40 -13.85 14.91
CA SER A 51 28.28 -13.18 16.23
C SER A 51 27.41 -13.99 17.20
N PHE A 52 27.80 -15.24 17.48
CA PHE A 52 27.35 -15.89 18.72
C PHE A 52 28.20 -15.37 19.88
N GLN A 53 27.80 -14.24 20.47
CA GLN A 53 28.25 -13.88 21.81
C GLN A 53 27.49 -14.72 22.83
N LYS A 54 28.23 -15.53 23.58
CA LYS A 54 27.81 -16.10 24.87
C LYS A 54 27.25 -14.98 25.75
N LEU A 55 25.96 -15.04 26.07
CA LEU A 55 25.42 -14.35 27.24
C LEU A 55 25.24 -15.37 28.35
N SER A 56 26.03 -15.17 29.40
CA SER A 56 25.99 -15.88 30.66
C SER A 56 24.66 -15.69 31.36
N THR A 57 24.15 -16.76 31.93
CA THR A 57 23.24 -16.74 33.09
C THR A 57 23.88 -15.91 34.19
N ASP A 58 23.31 -14.74 34.50
CA ASP A 58 23.11 -14.25 35.86
C ASP A 58 22.38 -12.88 35.85
N GLN A 59 21.49 -12.74 36.83
CA GLN A 59 20.76 -11.53 37.25
C GLN A 59 19.50 -11.11 36.46
N TYR A 60 18.36 -11.70 36.82
CA TYR A 60 17.12 -10.94 36.99
C TYR A 60 16.39 -11.43 38.25
N GLN A 61 16.43 -10.60 39.31
CA GLN A 61 15.52 -10.71 40.45
C GLN A 61 14.15 -10.14 40.04
N MET A 62 13.10 -10.95 40.18
CA MET A 62 11.70 -10.53 40.05
C MET A 62 11.16 -10.08 41.42
N PRO A 63 10.40 -8.98 41.54
CA PRO A 63 9.60 -8.70 42.72
C PRO A 63 8.34 -9.58 42.72
N ASN A 64 8.07 -10.20 43.87
CA ASN A 64 6.81 -10.85 44.22
C ASN A 64 5.63 -9.87 44.07
N GLN A 65 4.59 -10.23 43.32
CA GLN A 65 3.18 -10.16 43.76
C GLN A 65 2.31 -11.11 42.90
N LEU A 66 1.62 -12.01 43.58
CA LEU A 66 0.65 -12.96 43.04
C LEU A 66 -0.67 -12.25 42.71
N HIS A 67 -1.22 -12.47 41.51
CA HIS A 67 -2.65 -12.69 41.24
C HIS A 67 -2.83 -13.32 39.84
N GLY A 68 -3.58 -14.43 39.76
CA GLY A 68 -4.29 -14.86 38.55
C GLY A 68 -3.55 -15.81 37.59
N GLY A 69 -3.86 -17.10 37.65
CA GLY A 69 -3.34 -18.12 36.74
C GLY A 69 -3.86 -17.96 35.31
N MET A 70 -2.97 -17.62 34.38
CA MET A 70 -3.12 -17.85 32.93
C MET A 70 -1.77 -17.85 32.17
N GLN A 71 -0.65 -18.05 32.86
CA GLN A 71 0.70 -17.94 32.26
C GLN A 71 1.53 -19.23 32.25
N TRP A 72 0.94 -20.38 32.60
CA TRP A 72 1.61 -21.68 32.55
C TRP A 72 1.23 -22.55 31.34
N LEU A 73 0.37 -22.07 30.44
CA LEU A 73 0.00 -22.79 29.20
C LEU A 73 0.95 -22.52 28.03
N LEU A 74 1.60 -21.35 27.98
CA LEU A 74 2.44 -20.97 26.84
C LEU A 74 3.87 -21.53 26.89
N ALA A 75 4.36 -21.94 28.05
CA ALA A 75 5.70 -22.54 28.18
C ALA A 75 5.72 -24.07 27.99
N TYR A 76 4.55 -24.72 27.93
CA TYR A 76 4.44 -26.16 27.63
C TYR A 76 4.19 -26.44 26.14
N GLU A 77 3.67 -25.46 25.39
CA GLU A 77 3.50 -25.56 23.93
C GLU A 77 4.85 -25.53 23.17
N GLU A 78 5.87 -24.81 23.68
CA GLU A 78 7.19 -24.74 23.02
C GLU A 78 8.06 -26.00 23.23
N LEU A 79 7.83 -26.80 24.27
CA LEU A 79 8.69 -27.95 24.60
C LEU A 79 8.15 -29.31 24.14
N MET A 80 6.92 -29.38 23.63
CA MET A 80 6.34 -30.60 23.06
C MET A 80 6.44 -30.68 21.53
N MET A 81 7.04 -29.68 20.86
CA MET A 81 7.23 -29.69 19.42
C MET A 81 8.39 -30.60 18.93
N ASP A 82 9.22 -31.15 19.80
CA ASP A 82 10.47 -31.82 19.36
C ASP A 82 10.59 -33.33 19.67
N ALA A 83 9.47 -34.03 19.87
CA ALA A 83 9.50 -35.49 19.99
C ALA A 83 8.21 -36.18 19.52
N GLY A 84 8.07 -36.42 18.21
CA GLY A 84 7.24 -37.53 17.72
C GLY A 84 6.27 -37.31 16.55
N ALA A 85 6.37 -36.24 15.77
CA ALA A 85 5.52 -36.05 14.58
C ALA A 85 6.32 -35.96 13.27
N SER A 86 7.11 -37.00 12.96
CA SER A 86 7.65 -37.17 11.61
C SER A 86 6.60 -37.81 10.68
N SER A 87 5.59 -37.04 10.26
CA SER A 87 4.85 -37.33 9.02
C SER A 87 4.76 -36.07 8.18
N LEU A 88 5.68 -35.98 7.22
CA LEU A 88 5.91 -34.85 6.34
C LEU A 88 4.63 -34.40 5.60
N TYR A 89 4.23 -33.14 5.78
CA TYR A 89 3.52 -32.38 4.73
C TYR A 89 4.51 -32.19 3.59
N LYS A 90 4.38 -32.98 2.52
CA LYS A 90 5.45 -33.07 1.53
C LYS A 90 5.40 -31.98 0.47
N ASP A 91 4.23 -31.49 0.04
CA ASP A 91 4.15 -30.46 -1.01
C ASP A 91 2.87 -29.58 -0.87
N CYS A 92 3.02 -28.26 -0.70
CA CYS A 92 1.95 -27.30 -1.00
C CYS A 92 2.06 -26.96 -2.48
N GLU A 93 1.00 -27.17 -3.26
CA GLU A 93 0.98 -26.84 -4.68
C GLU A 93 0.09 -25.62 -4.93
N THR A 94 0.68 -24.54 -5.42
CA THR A 94 -0.05 -23.31 -5.77
C THR A 94 -0.44 -23.32 -7.25
N LEU A 95 -1.69 -22.95 -7.56
CA LEU A 95 -2.19 -22.86 -8.92
C LEU A 95 -3.12 -21.64 -9.08
N GLN A 96 -2.96 -20.90 -10.17
CA GLN A 96 -3.92 -19.85 -10.56
C GLN A 96 -5.29 -20.44 -10.94
N ILE A 97 -6.35 -19.73 -10.58
CA ILE A 97 -7.73 -20.07 -10.94
C ILE A 97 -7.91 -20.23 -12.47
N GLY A 98 -8.74 -21.19 -12.88
CA GLY A 98 -9.03 -21.50 -14.28
C GLY A 98 -8.00 -22.39 -14.97
N ASN A 99 -6.81 -22.58 -14.39
CA ASN A 99 -5.79 -23.45 -14.94
C ASN A 99 -6.11 -24.93 -14.71
N ILE A 100 -5.38 -25.78 -15.46
CA ILE A 100 -5.40 -27.23 -15.31
C ILE A 100 -4.25 -27.63 -14.38
N ARG A 101 -4.50 -28.55 -13.44
CA ARG A 101 -3.44 -29.09 -12.57
C ARG A 101 -3.49 -30.61 -12.51
N MET A 102 -2.34 -31.21 -12.81
CA MET A 102 -2.08 -32.62 -12.58
C MET A 102 -1.50 -32.81 -11.19
N ILE A 103 -2.18 -33.60 -10.36
CA ILE A 103 -1.73 -34.01 -9.03
C ILE A 103 -1.17 -35.43 -9.14
N THR A 104 0.10 -35.61 -8.79
CA THR A 104 0.82 -36.86 -9.02
C THR A 104 1.11 -37.60 -7.72
N CYS A 105 0.77 -38.89 -7.69
CA CYS A 105 1.17 -39.81 -6.64
C CYS A 105 2.17 -40.80 -7.20
N MET A 106 3.38 -40.81 -6.65
CA MET A 106 4.39 -41.81 -6.97
C MET A 106 4.07 -43.10 -6.19
N VAL A 107 3.93 -44.21 -6.91
CA VAL A 107 3.50 -45.50 -6.38
C VAL A 107 4.66 -46.48 -6.48
N ASP A 108 4.80 -47.38 -5.51
CA ASP A 108 5.79 -48.46 -5.56
C ASP A 108 5.16 -49.75 -6.11
N ASN A 109 5.96 -50.66 -6.67
CA ASN A 109 5.52 -51.87 -7.36
C ASN A 109 4.76 -52.87 -6.46
N ARG A 110 4.70 -52.65 -5.14
CA ARG A 110 4.03 -53.52 -4.14
C ARG A 110 2.69 -52.95 -3.64
N VAL A 111 1.99 -52.21 -4.50
CA VAL A 111 0.69 -51.61 -4.18
C VAL A 111 -0.43 -52.46 -4.79
N THR A 112 -1.40 -52.83 -3.95
CA THR A 112 -2.54 -53.66 -4.35
C THR A 112 -3.76 -52.82 -4.72
N ARG A 113 -3.94 -51.66 -4.07
CA ARG A 113 -5.04 -50.72 -4.34
C ARG A 113 -4.54 -49.29 -4.19
N VAL A 114 -5.07 -48.39 -5.01
CA VAL A 114 -4.77 -46.96 -4.93
C VAL A 114 -6.04 -46.14 -5.10
N ALA A 115 -6.15 -45.04 -4.37
CA ALA A 115 -7.26 -44.11 -4.44
C ALA A 115 -6.79 -42.66 -4.29
N TRP A 116 -7.46 -41.76 -5.00
CA TRP A 116 -7.37 -40.32 -4.78
C TRP A 116 -8.61 -39.84 -4.04
N LEU A 117 -8.40 -39.01 -3.02
CA LEU A 117 -9.45 -38.41 -2.21
C LEU A 117 -9.31 -36.88 -2.21
N ASN A 118 -10.44 -36.17 -2.27
CA ASN A 118 -10.52 -34.76 -1.92
C ASN A 118 -11.06 -34.67 -0.49
N ARG A 119 -10.25 -34.21 0.46
CA ARG A 119 -10.56 -34.25 1.90
C ARG A 119 -10.88 -35.68 2.36
N SER A 120 -12.17 -36.04 2.41
CA SER A 120 -12.64 -37.38 2.78
C SER A 120 -13.51 -38.04 1.70
N THR A 121 -13.75 -37.36 0.57
CA THR A 121 -14.53 -37.90 -0.55
C THR A 121 -13.61 -38.57 -1.56
N ILE A 122 -14.01 -39.76 -2.02
CA ILE A 122 -13.24 -40.53 -3.00
C ILE A 122 -13.47 -39.93 -4.39
N LEU A 123 -12.39 -39.60 -5.10
CA LEU A 123 -12.44 -39.14 -6.49
C LEU A 123 -12.32 -40.30 -7.45
N TYR A 124 -11.32 -41.15 -7.23
CA TYR A 124 -11.00 -42.32 -8.06
C TYR A 124 -10.45 -43.45 -7.19
N THR A 125 -10.73 -44.70 -7.59
CA THR A 125 -10.11 -45.92 -7.03
C THR A 125 -9.64 -46.81 -8.17
N GLY A 126 -8.32 -46.94 -8.37
CA GLY A 126 -7.78 -47.56 -9.58
C GLY A 126 -8.32 -46.84 -10.83
N ASN A 127 -9.06 -47.56 -11.68
CA ASN A 127 -9.69 -46.98 -12.88
C ASN A 127 -11.12 -46.47 -12.64
N ASP A 128 -11.72 -46.77 -11.49
CA ASP A 128 -13.12 -46.45 -11.22
C ASP A 128 -13.24 -45.00 -10.77
N LYS A 129 -14.03 -44.20 -11.51
CA LYS A 129 -14.34 -42.81 -11.16
C LYS A 129 -15.51 -42.78 -10.18
N TRP A 130 -15.28 -42.22 -9.00
CA TRP A 130 -16.30 -42.01 -7.96
C TRP A 130 -16.84 -40.59 -7.96
N SER A 131 -16.01 -39.62 -8.31
CA SER A 131 -16.44 -38.23 -8.45
C SER A 131 -17.41 -38.08 -9.62
N ILE A 132 -18.51 -37.37 -9.41
CA ILE A 132 -19.42 -36.95 -10.49
C ILE A 132 -18.92 -35.71 -11.23
N ASP A 133 -17.88 -35.03 -10.73
CA ASP A 133 -17.33 -33.83 -11.33
C ASP A 133 -16.64 -34.18 -12.66
N PRO A 134 -17.12 -33.68 -13.81
CA PRO A 134 -16.51 -33.97 -15.12
C PRO A 134 -15.09 -33.42 -15.24
N ARG A 135 -14.72 -32.40 -14.46
CA ARG A 135 -13.41 -31.74 -14.50
C ARG A 135 -12.28 -32.61 -13.94
N VAL A 136 -12.60 -33.63 -13.15
CA VAL A 136 -11.62 -34.53 -12.54
C VAL A 136 -11.40 -35.73 -13.47
N VAL A 137 -10.18 -35.87 -13.97
CA VAL A 137 -9.81 -36.87 -14.99
C VAL A 137 -8.63 -37.70 -14.50
N LEU A 138 -8.65 -39.01 -14.73
CA LEU A 138 -7.50 -39.88 -14.48
C LEU A 138 -6.52 -39.78 -15.65
N VAL A 139 -5.28 -39.39 -15.37
CA VAL A 139 -4.24 -39.16 -16.40
C VAL A 139 -3.21 -40.27 -16.43
N ALA A 140 -2.86 -40.83 -15.26
CA ALA A 140 -1.91 -41.94 -15.17
C ALA A 140 -2.38 -42.97 -14.16
N ASN A 141 -2.35 -44.25 -14.57
CA ASN A 141 -2.48 -45.40 -13.68
C ASN A 141 -1.50 -46.49 -14.12
N THR A 142 -0.26 -46.35 -13.68
CA THR A 142 0.84 -47.27 -13.97
C THR A 142 1.35 -47.88 -12.67
N LYS A 143 2.27 -48.85 -12.77
CA LYS A 143 2.87 -49.47 -11.57
C LYS A 143 3.69 -48.48 -10.72
N THR A 144 4.10 -47.36 -11.30
CA THR A 144 4.98 -46.36 -10.66
C THR A 144 4.30 -45.01 -10.40
N GLN A 145 3.12 -44.77 -10.99
CA GLN A 145 2.49 -43.46 -10.96
C GLN A 145 0.96 -43.56 -11.02
N TYR A 146 0.31 -42.81 -10.15
CA TYR A 146 -1.14 -42.64 -10.12
C TYR A 146 -1.49 -41.15 -10.05
N SER A 147 -1.87 -40.57 -11.18
CA SER A 147 -2.08 -39.12 -11.31
C SER A 147 -3.49 -38.80 -11.81
N ILE A 148 -4.10 -37.80 -11.17
CA ILE A 148 -5.35 -37.20 -11.61
C ILE A 148 -5.09 -35.77 -12.08
N GLU A 149 -5.97 -35.27 -12.93
CA GLU A 149 -6.00 -33.88 -13.38
C GLU A 149 -7.32 -33.25 -12.97
N ILE A 150 -7.26 -32.01 -12.49
CA ILE A 150 -8.41 -31.18 -12.22
C ILE A 150 -8.37 -30.03 -13.21
N GLN A 151 -9.36 -29.98 -14.10
CA GLN A 151 -9.49 -28.94 -15.11
C GLN A 151 -10.30 -27.77 -14.60
N ASN A 152 -10.02 -26.55 -15.09
CA ASN A 152 -10.75 -25.33 -14.72
C ASN A 152 -10.90 -25.20 -13.20
N VAL A 153 -9.76 -25.18 -12.50
CA VAL A 153 -9.72 -25.14 -11.03
C VAL A 153 -10.39 -23.87 -10.51
N GLY A 154 -11.32 -24.02 -9.59
CA GLY A 154 -12.02 -22.95 -8.90
C GLY A 154 -11.61 -22.83 -7.44
N ILE A 155 -12.00 -21.73 -6.79
CA ILE A 155 -11.67 -21.47 -5.38
C ILE A 155 -12.14 -22.56 -4.40
N TYR A 156 -13.20 -23.29 -4.76
CA TYR A 156 -13.76 -24.35 -3.92
C TYR A 156 -13.01 -25.68 -4.02
N ASP A 157 -12.11 -25.81 -4.99
CA ASP A 157 -11.22 -26.96 -5.11
C ASP A 157 -10.04 -26.86 -4.12
N GLU A 158 -9.85 -25.70 -3.46
CA GLU A 158 -8.80 -25.51 -2.47
C GLU A 158 -8.95 -26.49 -1.29
N GLY A 159 -7.83 -27.14 -0.93
CA GLY A 159 -7.79 -28.04 0.22
C GLY A 159 -6.87 -29.25 0.05
N PRO A 160 -6.92 -30.19 1.02
CA PRO A 160 -6.04 -31.35 1.03
C PRO A 160 -6.57 -32.46 0.10
N TYR A 161 -5.75 -32.84 -0.87
CA TYR A 161 -5.92 -34.02 -1.70
C TYR A 161 -5.03 -35.14 -1.16
N THR A 162 -5.61 -36.32 -0.96
CA THR A 162 -4.89 -37.46 -0.38
C THR A 162 -4.82 -38.60 -1.39
N CYS A 163 -3.61 -39.03 -1.70
CA CYS A 163 -3.37 -40.31 -2.35
C CYS A 163 -3.24 -41.38 -1.27
N SER A 164 -4.14 -42.36 -1.26
CA SER A 164 -4.11 -43.48 -0.34
C SER A 164 -3.77 -44.76 -1.11
N VAL A 165 -2.68 -45.42 -0.72
CA VAL A 165 -2.22 -46.68 -1.30
C VAL A 165 -2.30 -47.79 -0.27
N GLN A 166 -2.84 -48.94 -0.65
CA GLN A 166 -2.78 -50.17 0.12
C GLN A 166 -1.53 -50.95 -0.29
N THR A 167 -0.66 -51.26 0.67
CA THR A 167 0.47 -52.17 0.48
C THR A 167 0.22 -53.48 1.22
N ASP A 168 1.06 -54.49 0.98
CA ASP A 168 0.96 -55.80 1.63
C ASP A 168 1.08 -55.74 3.17
N ASN A 169 1.73 -54.71 3.70
CA ASN A 169 1.97 -54.56 5.13
C ASN A 169 0.97 -53.58 5.77
N HIS A 170 0.95 -52.33 5.30
CA HIS A 170 0.16 -51.25 5.88
C HIS A 170 -0.30 -50.26 4.80
N PRO A 171 -1.47 -49.60 4.97
CA PRO A 171 -1.83 -48.49 4.11
C PRO A 171 -0.84 -47.34 4.29
N LYS A 172 -0.50 -46.66 3.18
CA LYS A 172 0.30 -45.44 3.19
C LYS A 172 -0.50 -44.32 2.53
N THR A 173 -0.34 -43.11 3.03
CA THR A 173 -1.01 -41.93 2.48
C THR A 173 0.01 -40.84 2.17
N SER A 174 -0.16 -40.18 1.04
CA SER A 174 0.52 -38.93 0.70
C SER A 174 -0.52 -37.82 0.57
N ARG A 175 -0.27 -36.67 1.19
CA ARG A 175 -1.18 -35.52 1.15
C ARG A 175 -0.53 -34.36 0.42
N VAL A 176 -1.28 -33.74 -0.48
CA VAL A 176 -0.92 -32.52 -1.21
C VAL A 176 -1.98 -31.48 -0.90
N HIS A 177 -1.58 -30.26 -0.54
CA HIS A 177 -2.52 -29.17 -0.34
C HIS A 177 -2.60 -28.33 -1.61
N LEU A 178 -3.76 -28.31 -2.25
CA LEU A 178 -4.01 -27.45 -3.41
C LEU A 178 -4.38 -26.06 -2.91
N ILE A 179 -3.56 -25.06 -3.26
CA ILE A 179 -3.79 -23.65 -2.95
C ILE A 179 -4.18 -22.92 -4.23
N VAL A 180 -5.39 -22.36 -4.26
CA VAL A 180 -5.90 -21.65 -5.44
C VAL A 180 -5.60 -20.17 -5.33
N GLN A 181 -4.81 -19.67 -6.28
CA GLN A 181 -4.40 -18.29 -6.38
C GLN A 181 -5.32 -17.51 -7.32
N VAL A 182 -5.69 -16.30 -6.91
CA VAL A 182 -6.52 -15.37 -7.68
C VAL A 182 -5.73 -14.09 -7.89
N PRO A 183 -5.49 -13.65 -9.14
CA PRO A 183 -4.83 -12.39 -9.45
C PRO A 183 -5.46 -11.18 -8.74
N PRO A 184 -4.69 -10.11 -8.50
CA PRO A 184 -5.20 -8.94 -7.82
C PRO A 184 -6.14 -8.17 -8.74
N GLN A 185 -7.20 -7.58 -8.19
CA GLN A 185 -8.14 -6.72 -8.90
C GLN A 185 -8.56 -5.56 -8.01
N ILE A 186 -8.57 -4.33 -8.54
CA ILE A 186 -9.07 -3.15 -7.82
C ILE A 186 -10.57 -3.00 -8.12
N LEU A 187 -11.40 -3.36 -7.14
CA LEU A 187 -12.85 -3.27 -7.23
C LEU A 187 -13.34 -1.83 -7.18
N ASN A 188 -12.82 -1.05 -6.23
CA ASN A 188 -13.25 0.32 -6.00
C ASN A 188 -12.04 1.22 -5.71
N ILE A 189 -12.08 2.43 -6.26
CA ILE A 189 -11.14 3.50 -5.97
C ILE A 189 -11.91 4.81 -5.86
N SER A 190 -11.48 5.71 -4.97
CA SER A 190 -12.03 7.06 -4.88
C SER A 190 -12.12 7.73 -6.26
N ALA A 191 -13.20 8.47 -6.49
CA ALA A 191 -13.37 9.27 -7.69
C ALA A 191 -12.43 10.48 -7.69
N ASN A 192 -12.28 11.13 -8.85
CA ASN A 192 -11.54 12.39 -8.94
C ASN A 192 -12.19 13.43 -8.01
N ILE A 193 -11.36 14.15 -7.26
CA ILE A 193 -11.83 15.14 -6.29
C ILE A 193 -11.15 16.49 -6.52
N THR A 194 -11.88 17.54 -6.16
CA THR A 194 -11.38 18.91 -6.14
C THR A 194 -11.59 19.48 -4.75
N VAL A 195 -10.51 19.88 -4.09
CA VAL A 195 -10.51 20.42 -2.73
C VAL A 195 -9.79 21.75 -2.68
N ASN A 196 -9.96 22.52 -1.61
CA ASN A 196 -9.20 23.76 -1.43
C ASN A 196 -7.87 23.46 -0.73
N GLU A 197 -6.84 24.26 -0.99
CA GLU A 197 -5.55 24.19 -0.30
C GLU A 197 -5.74 24.23 1.23
N GLY A 198 -5.00 23.38 1.94
CA GLY A 198 -5.11 23.20 3.39
C GLY A 198 -6.21 22.22 3.85
N SER A 199 -7.04 21.70 2.95
CA SER A 199 -8.06 20.69 3.29
C SER A 199 -7.44 19.32 3.57
N THR A 200 -8.18 18.45 4.27
CA THR A 200 -7.83 17.03 4.40
C THR A 200 -8.44 16.23 3.26
N VAL A 201 -7.64 15.37 2.64
CA VAL A 201 -8.03 14.45 1.56
C VAL A 201 -7.91 13.02 2.06
N ILE A 202 -8.94 12.21 1.83
CA ILE A 202 -8.91 10.76 2.09
C ILE A 202 -9.24 10.03 0.79
N LEU A 203 -8.27 9.28 0.28
CA LEU A 203 -8.42 8.39 -0.87
C LEU A 203 -8.51 6.95 -0.38
N ARG A 204 -9.34 6.14 -1.04
CA ARG A 204 -9.54 4.73 -0.73
C ARG A 204 -9.31 3.88 -1.97
N CYS A 205 -8.66 2.74 -1.82
CA CYS A 205 -8.47 1.76 -2.89
C CYS A 205 -8.72 0.34 -2.40
N LEU A 206 -9.90 -0.19 -2.69
CA LEU A 206 -10.29 -1.54 -2.32
C LEU A 206 -9.89 -2.53 -3.41
N ALA A 207 -9.02 -3.46 -3.04
CA ALA A 207 -8.55 -4.53 -3.92
C ALA A 207 -8.90 -5.92 -3.36
N THR A 208 -9.01 -6.90 -4.26
CA THR A 208 -9.25 -8.30 -3.94
C THR A 208 -8.26 -9.19 -4.67
N GLY A 209 -7.94 -10.35 -4.09
CA GLY A 209 -7.03 -11.33 -4.66
C GLY A 209 -6.80 -12.46 -3.67
N ARG A 210 -6.18 -13.55 -4.13
CA ARG A 210 -5.71 -14.65 -3.28
C ARG A 210 -4.29 -15.03 -3.67
N PRO A 211 -3.28 -14.86 -2.79
CA PRO A 211 -3.35 -14.27 -1.46
C PRO A 211 -3.88 -12.83 -1.48
N GLU A 212 -4.31 -12.35 -0.31
CA GLU A 212 -4.78 -10.97 -0.13
C GLU A 212 -3.72 -9.97 -0.64
N PRO A 213 -4.09 -9.03 -1.53
CA PRO A 213 -3.12 -8.17 -2.17
C PRO A 213 -2.68 -7.01 -1.26
N ALA A 214 -1.38 -6.72 -1.29
CA ALA A 214 -0.83 -5.51 -0.70
C ALA A 214 -1.15 -4.31 -1.59
N VAL A 215 -1.71 -3.25 -1.00
CA VAL A 215 -2.07 -2.00 -1.68
C VAL A 215 -0.95 -0.98 -1.46
N THR A 216 -0.61 -0.22 -2.50
CA THR A 216 0.38 0.87 -2.41
C THR A 216 -0.08 2.09 -3.18
N TRP A 217 0.21 3.27 -2.65
CA TRP A 217 -0.09 4.56 -3.24
C TRP A 217 1.16 5.29 -3.70
N LYS A 218 1.11 5.81 -4.92
CA LYS A 218 2.17 6.64 -5.50
C LYS A 218 1.59 7.95 -6.01
N HIS A 219 2.25 9.06 -5.67
CA HIS A 219 1.93 10.38 -6.23
C HIS A 219 2.73 10.60 -7.51
N TYR A 220 2.03 10.76 -8.62
CA TYR A 220 2.57 11.06 -9.94
C TYR A 220 2.65 12.57 -10.12
N THR A 221 3.88 13.10 -10.03
CA THR A 221 4.19 14.45 -10.50
C THR A 221 4.92 14.36 -11.85
N ARG A 222 5.00 15.48 -12.58
CA ARG A 222 5.71 15.55 -13.88
C ARG A 222 7.20 15.16 -13.81
N LYS A 223 7.79 15.07 -12.60
CA LYS A 223 9.23 14.83 -12.39
C LYS A 223 9.54 13.60 -11.55
N SER A 224 8.58 13.03 -10.83
CA SER A 224 8.83 11.92 -9.90
C SER A 224 7.59 11.09 -9.63
N HIS A 225 7.79 9.81 -9.35
CA HIS A 225 6.77 8.95 -8.76
C HIS A 225 7.17 8.69 -7.30
N ARG A 226 6.51 9.35 -6.36
CA ARG A 226 6.86 9.26 -4.95
C ARG A 226 5.93 8.26 -4.26
N PHE A 227 6.49 7.29 -3.56
CA PHE A 227 5.71 6.44 -2.65
C PHE A 227 5.11 7.29 -1.53
N VAL A 228 3.83 7.06 -1.21
CA VAL A 228 3.10 7.87 -0.22
C VAL A 228 2.54 7.02 0.91
N SER A 229 2.01 5.83 0.63
CA SER A 229 1.43 4.94 1.65
C SER A 229 1.32 3.50 1.11
N ASP A 230 1.27 2.52 2.00
CA ASP A 230 1.05 1.08 1.78
C ASP A 230 -0.28 0.58 2.40
N ASP A 231 -1.19 1.50 2.72
CA ASP A 231 -2.52 1.20 3.27
C ASP A 231 -3.63 1.35 2.21
N GLU A 232 -4.78 0.69 2.44
CA GLU A 232 -6.01 0.84 1.64
C GLU A 232 -6.45 2.31 1.56
N TYR A 233 -6.21 3.05 2.65
CA TYR A 233 -6.52 4.45 2.80
C TYR A 233 -5.26 5.33 2.71
N LEU A 234 -5.35 6.40 1.92
CA LEU A 234 -4.37 7.46 1.89
C LEU A 234 -4.99 8.74 2.42
N GLU A 235 -4.58 9.14 3.62
CA GLU A 235 -4.94 10.41 4.23
C GLU A 235 -3.85 11.47 4.03
N ILE A 236 -4.24 12.65 3.58
CA ILE A 236 -3.36 13.81 3.39
C ILE A 236 -4.01 14.99 4.09
N THR A 237 -3.48 15.36 5.26
CA THR A 237 -3.92 16.53 6.02
C THR A 237 -3.21 17.78 5.52
N GLY A 238 -3.93 18.89 5.34
CA GLY A 238 -3.30 20.16 4.97
C GLY A 238 -2.71 20.15 3.56
N ILE A 239 -3.45 19.64 2.57
CA ILE A 239 -2.93 19.43 1.21
C ILE A 239 -2.44 20.74 0.56
N THR A 240 -1.24 20.72 -0.03
CA THR A 240 -0.66 21.88 -0.73
C THR A 240 -0.89 21.82 -2.24
N ARG A 241 -0.77 22.95 -2.94
CA ARG A 241 -0.91 22.99 -4.41
C ARG A 241 0.11 22.12 -5.16
N GLU A 242 1.29 21.88 -4.61
CA GLU A 242 2.33 21.00 -5.19
C GLU A 242 1.95 19.51 -5.11
N GLN A 243 1.04 19.17 -4.19
CA GLN A 243 0.50 17.82 -4.02
C GLN A 243 -0.68 17.56 -4.96
N SER A 244 -1.17 18.57 -5.69
CA SER A 244 -2.15 18.32 -6.76
C SER A 244 -1.55 17.42 -7.85
N GLY A 245 -2.37 16.52 -8.41
CA GLY A 245 -1.93 15.61 -9.45
C GLY A 245 -2.64 14.27 -9.43
N GLN A 246 -2.02 13.28 -10.06
CA GLN A 246 -2.54 11.92 -10.10
C GLN A 246 -1.96 11.10 -8.95
N TYR A 247 -2.82 10.35 -8.27
CA TYR A 247 -2.46 9.35 -7.28
C TYR A 247 -2.78 7.99 -7.86
N GLU A 248 -1.78 7.11 -7.89
CA GLU A 248 -1.90 5.74 -8.40
C GLU A 248 -1.98 4.78 -7.23
N CYS A 249 -3.04 3.98 -7.22
CA CYS A 249 -3.13 2.79 -6.39
C CYS A 249 -2.64 1.58 -7.18
N SER A 250 -1.76 0.78 -6.57
CA SER A 250 -1.25 -0.48 -7.10
C SER A 250 -1.49 -1.59 -6.09
N ALA A 251 -2.20 -2.64 -6.50
CA ALA A 251 -2.50 -3.82 -5.69
C ALA A 251 -1.74 -5.05 -6.23
N ALA A 252 -0.93 -5.69 -5.39
CA ALA A 252 -0.05 -6.81 -5.78
C ALA A 252 -0.14 -7.99 -4.81
N ASN A 253 -0.13 -9.22 -5.34
CA ASN A 253 -0.09 -10.44 -4.54
C ASN A 253 0.85 -11.51 -5.10
N GLU A 254 1.84 -11.11 -5.92
CA GLU A 254 2.83 -11.99 -6.57
C GLU A 254 2.25 -13.10 -7.49
N VAL A 255 0.93 -13.14 -7.69
CA VAL A 255 0.28 -14.12 -8.57
C VAL A 255 0.38 -13.70 -10.03
N ALA A 256 0.21 -12.41 -10.30
CA ALA A 256 0.23 -11.82 -11.64
C ALA A 256 0.73 -10.38 -11.57
N ALA A 257 0.74 -9.69 -12.72
CA ALA A 257 1.04 -8.26 -12.74
C ALA A 257 0.10 -7.50 -11.77
N PRO A 258 0.61 -6.48 -11.04
CA PRO A 258 -0.21 -5.69 -10.14
C PRO A 258 -1.39 -5.03 -10.88
N ALA A 259 -2.54 -4.98 -10.21
CA ALA A 259 -3.67 -4.18 -10.69
C ALA A 259 -3.42 -2.72 -10.35
N VAL A 260 -3.61 -1.82 -11.31
CA VAL A 260 -3.28 -0.40 -11.15
C VAL A 260 -4.45 0.49 -11.59
N ARG A 261 -4.81 1.46 -10.76
CA ARG A 261 -5.80 2.51 -11.08
C ARG A 261 -5.35 3.86 -10.56
N ARG A 262 -5.78 4.94 -11.22
CA ARG A 262 -5.40 6.32 -10.87
C ARG A 262 -6.61 7.18 -10.55
N VAL A 263 -6.42 8.11 -9.62
CA VAL A 263 -7.36 9.16 -9.25
C VAL A 263 -6.67 10.52 -9.33
N THR A 264 -7.38 11.55 -9.77
CA THR A 264 -6.85 12.91 -9.85
C THR A 264 -7.36 13.74 -8.68
N VAL A 265 -6.43 14.37 -7.95
CA VAL A 265 -6.71 15.34 -6.90
C VAL A 265 -6.35 16.72 -7.40
N THR A 266 -7.38 17.57 -7.57
CA THR A 266 -7.23 18.96 -7.97
C THR A 266 -7.27 19.85 -6.74
N VAL A 267 -6.24 20.66 -6.51
CA VAL A 267 -6.20 21.58 -5.37
C VAL A 267 -6.51 23.00 -5.87
N ASN A 268 -7.60 23.59 -5.38
CA ASN A 268 -7.93 24.98 -5.64
C ASN A 268 -7.11 25.89 -4.73
N TYR A 269 -6.55 26.97 -5.29
CA TYR A 269 -5.81 27.99 -4.55
C TYR A 269 -6.05 29.39 -5.14
N PRO A 270 -5.97 30.45 -4.32
CA PRO A 270 -6.17 31.82 -4.80
C PRO A 270 -5.06 32.23 -5.78
N PRO A 271 -5.31 33.23 -6.65
CA PRO A 271 -4.34 33.64 -7.65
C PRO A 271 -3.06 34.16 -7.01
N TYR A 272 -1.91 33.83 -7.62
CA TYR A 272 -0.62 34.40 -7.31
C TYR A 272 0.02 34.88 -8.60
N ILE A 273 0.38 36.16 -8.66
CA ILE A 273 1.05 36.74 -9.83
C ILE A 273 2.49 36.26 -9.87
N SER A 274 2.83 35.50 -10.92
CA SER A 274 4.10 34.80 -11.07
C SER A 274 5.12 35.56 -11.91
N ASP A 275 4.67 36.38 -12.86
CA ASP A 275 5.55 37.18 -13.72
C ASP A 275 4.85 38.47 -14.16
N THR A 276 5.60 39.57 -14.16
CA THR A 276 5.17 40.88 -14.64
C THR A 276 6.32 41.56 -15.36
N ARG A 277 6.03 42.24 -16.47
CA ARG A 277 7.08 42.88 -17.28
C ARG A 277 6.81 44.36 -17.48
N ASN A 278 7.76 45.18 -17.05
CA ASN A 278 7.82 46.60 -17.39
C ASN A 278 8.24 46.74 -18.85
N THR A 279 7.65 47.71 -19.54
CA THR A 279 7.86 47.87 -20.98
C THR A 279 8.23 49.31 -21.31
N GLY A 280 9.32 49.45 -22.06
CA GLY A 280 9.71 50.71 -22.67
C GLY A 280 9.12 50.83 -24.07
N ALA A 281 8.45 51.95 -24.38
CA ALA A 281 7.92 52.21 -25.71
C ALA A 281 8.04 53.70 -26.05
N SER A 282 8.54 54.01 -27.25
CA SER A 282 8.55 55.39 -27.76
C SER A 282 7.14 55.85 -28.12
N VAL A 283 6.90 57.16 -28.02
CA VAL A 283 5.68 57.78 -28.55
C VAL A 283 5.50 57.41 -30.02
N GLY A 284 4.27 57.11 -30.44
CA GLY A 284 3.97 56.65 -31.80
C GLY A 284 4.06 55.14 -32.01
N GLN A 285 4.71 54.41 -31.09
CA GLN A 285 5.00 52.98 -31.23
C GLN A 285 4.03 52.11 -30.44
N LYS A 286 4.04 50.81 -30.73
CA LYS A 286 3.29 49.79 -29.99
C LYS A 286 3.96 49.50 -28.65
N GLY A 287 3.18 49.50 -27.57
CA GLY A 287 3.60 49.09 -26.23
C GLY A 287 2.78 47.91 -25.71
N THR A 288 3.37 46.99 -24.96
CA THR A 288 2.66 45.83 -24.40
C THR A 288 3.05 45.56 -22.95
N LEU A 289 2.08 45.50 -22.05
CA LEU A 289 2.27 45.10 -20.66
C LEU A 289 1.82 43.66 -20.47
N HIS A 290 2.55 42.91 -19.66
CA HIS A 290 2.31 41.48 -19.43
C HIS A 290 2.12 41.21 -17.95
N CYS A 291 1.11 40.40 -17.62
CA CYS A 291 0.86 39.92 -16.27
C CYS A 291 0.49 38.44 -16.33
N SER A 292 1.19 37.60 -15.58
CA SER A 292 0.92 36.16 -15.50
C SER A 292 0.57 35.77 -14.07
N ALA A 293 -0.46 34.95 -13.88
CA ALA A 293 -0.88 34.46 -12.58
C ALA A 293 -1.18 32.97 -12.62
N LEU A 294 -0.74 32.27 -11.58
CA LEU A 294 -1.09 30.88 -11.33
C LEU A 294 -2.27 30.84 -10.38
N ALA A 295 -3.33 30.12 -10.77
CA ALA A 295 -4.54 29.99 -9.98
C ALA A 295 -5.29 28.73 -10.39
N VAL A 296 -5.97 28.09 -9.42
CA VAL A 296 -6.95 27.04 -9.69
C VAL A 296 -8.22 27.32 -8.88
N PRO A 297 -9.38 27.54 -9.50
CA PRO A 297 -9.61 27.70 -10.95
C PRO A 297 -8.84 28.88 -11.55
N LEU A 298 -8.74 28.90 -12.88
CA LEU A 298 -8.09 29.97 -13.64
C LEU A 298 -8.61 31.35 -13.22
N ALA A 299 -7.71 32.32 -13.15
CA ALA A 299 -8.04 33.67 -12.73
C ALA A 299 -8.64 34.49 -13.87
N ASP A 300 -9.62 35.33 -13.55
CA ASP A 300 -10.03 36.45 -14.40
C ASP A 300 -9.09 37.64 -14.18
N PHE A 301 -8.72 38.31 -15.27
CA PHE A 301 -7.76 39.41 -15.27
C PHE A 301 -8.40 40.74 -15.59
N GLN A 302 -8.03 41.75 -14.81
CA GLN A 302 -8.47 43.13 -14.97
C GLN A 302 -7.26 44.05 -14.91
N TRP A 303 -7.29 45.12 -15.70
CA TRP A 303 -6.23 46.13 -15.74
C TRP A 303 -6.76 47.46 -15.24
N TYR A 304 -5.93 48.14 -14.48
CA TYR A 304 -6.19 49.45 -13.91
C TYR A 304 -5.04 50.38 -14.24
N LYS A 305 -5.37 51.66 -14.45
CA LYS A 305 -4.40 52.75 -14.39
C LYS A 305 -4.84 53.62 -13.24
N GLU A 306 -3.97 53.76 -12.25
CA GLU A 306 -4.35 54.34 -10.95
C GLU A 306 -5.56 53.56 -10.39
N GLU A 307 -6.68 54.22 -10.10
CA GLU A 307 -7.91 53.60 -9.58
C GLU A 307 -8.96 53.32 -10.67
N THR A 308 -8.66 53.62 -11.94
CA THR A 308 -9.64 53.50 -13.02
C THR A 308 -9.45 52.21 -13.81
N ARG A 309 -10.52 51.42 -13.91
CA ARG A 309 -10.53 50.16 -14.69
C ARG A 309 -10.43 50.46 -16.18
N ILE A 310 -9.44 49.85 -16.83
CA ILE A 310 -9.26 49.92 -18.28
C ILE A 310 -10.20 48.92 -18.93
N SER A 311 -10.97 49.41 -19.90
CA SER A 311 -11.92 48.60 -20.66
C SER A 311 -11.35 48.23 -22.02
N ASN A 312 -11.62 47.00 -22.47
CA ASN A 312 -11.08 46.49 -23.74
C ASN A 312 -11.65 47.25 -24.94
N GLY A 313 -10.80 47.72 -25.85
CA GLY A 313 -11.21 48.38 -27.10
C GLY A 313 -11.52 49.88 -26.98
N LEU A 314 -11.39 50.47 -25.79
CA LEU A 314 -11.49 51.91 -25.56
C LEU A 314 -10.09 52.55 -25.62
N ASP A 315 -10.00 53.82 -26.00
CA ASP A 315 -8.76 54.63 -26.00
C ASP A 315 -7.53 54.03 -26.73
N GLY A 316 -7.75 53.20 -27.76
CA GLY A 316 -6.66 52.63 -28.55
C GLY A 316 -5.87 51.54 -27.81
N VAL A 317 -6.46 50.94 -26.78
CA VAL A 317 -5.89 49.79 -26.07
C VAL A 317 -6.68 48.50 -26.28
N ARG A 318 -5.99 47.37 -26.18
CA ARG A 318 -6.57 46.03 -26.32
C ARG A 318 -6.07 45.10 -25.23
N ILE A 319 -6.99 44.44 -24.54
CA ILE A 319 -6.72 43.44 -23.50
C ILE A 319 -6.96 42.05 -24.08
N GLU A 320 -5.96 41.19 -23.97
CA GLU A 320 -6.04 39.79 -24.35
C GLU A 320 -5.75 38.91 -23.12
N ASN A 321 -6.77 38.17 -22.67
CA ASN A 321 -6.64 37.20 -21.59
C ASN A 321 -6.50 35.79 -22.20
N LYS A 322 -5.45 35.06 -21.81
CA LYS A 322 -5.18 33.67 -22.23
C LYS A 322 -4.68 32.85 -21.05
N ASP A 323 -5.46 31.86 -20.61
CA ASP A 323 -5.14 30.91 -19.54
C ASP A 323 -4.54 31.57 -18.29
N HIS A 324 -3.21 31.56 -18.17
CA HIS A 324 -2.45 32.08 -17.05
C HIS A 324 -1.86 33.48 -17.27
N MET A 325 -2.17 34.15 -18.38
CA MET A 325 -1.56 35.41 -18.79
C MET A 325 -2.60 36.40 -19.32
N SER A 326 -2.40 37.68 -19.01
CA SER A 326 -3.09 38.81 -19.60
C SER A 326 -2.10 39.79 -20.21
N VAL A 327 -2.44 40.29 -21.39
CA VAL A 327 -1.63 41.26 -22.14
C VAL A 327 -2.45 42.50 -22.45
N LEU A 328 -1.98 43.65 -21.97
CA LEU A 328 -2.52 44.96 -22.30
C LEU A 328 -1.66 45.61 -23.39
N THR A 329 -2.24 45.79 -24.57
CA THR A 329 -1.56 46.34 -25.76
C THR A 329 -2.02 47.77 -26.02
N PHE A 330 -1.07 48.67 -26.21
CA PHE A 330 -1.25 50.03 -26.73
C PHE A 330 -0.83 50.03 -28.20
N PHE A 331 -1.72 50.42 -29.12
CA PHE A 331 -1.38 50.44 -30.54
C PHE A 331 -0.52 51.65 -30.93
N ASN A 332 -0.76 52.78 -30.28
CA ASN A 332 -0.02 54.02 -30.48
C ASN A 332 0.17 54.71 -29.12
N VAL A 333 1.36 54.55 -28.54
CA VAL A 333 1.70 55.11 -27.23
C VAL A 333 1.81 56.63 -27.31
N SER A 334 1.19 57.32 -26.36
CA SER A 334 1.28 58.77 -26.15
C SER A 334 1.87 59.10 -24.78
N GLU A 335 2.32 60.34 -24.55
CA GLU A 335 2.94 60.72 -23.27
C GLU A 335 2.01 60.50 -22.07
N LYS A 336 0.69 60.68 -22.26
CA LYS A 336 -0.32 60.41 -21.24
C LYS A 336 -0.40 58.94 -20.87
N ASP A 337 0.07 58.01 -21.70
CA ASP A 337 -0.03 56.57 -21.47
C ASP A 337 1.09 56.06 -20.56
N TYR A 338 2.16 56.82 -20.36
CA TYR A 338 3.21 56.44 -19.42
C TYR A 338 2.69 56.42 -17.97
N GLY A 339 3.30 55.57 -17.15
CA GLY A 339 2.99 55.44 -15.73
C GLY A 339 2.79 54.01 -15.26
N ASN A 340 2.23 53.90 -14.06
CA ASN A 340 1.97 52.63 -13.40
C ASN A 340 0.59 52.07 -13.79
N TYR A 341 0.59 50.77 -14.07
CA TYR A 341 -0.60 49.99 -14.37
C TYR A 341 -0.68 48.84 -13.37
N THR A 342 -1.85 48.58 -12.84
CA THR A 342 -2.08 47.48 -11.91
C THR A 342 -2.85 46.38 -12.62
N CYS A 343 -2.28 45.19 -12.70
CA CYS A 343 -3.03 44.00 -13.08
C CYS A 343 -3.61 43.35 -11.82
N VAL A 344 -4.87 42.95 -11.90
CA VAL A 344 -5.59 42.25 -10.82
C VAL A 344 -6.03 40.91 -11.38
N ALA A 345 -5.56 39.83 -10.77
CA ALA A 345 -5.98 38.46 -11.04
C ALA A 345 -6.91 37.99 -9.92
N SER A 346 -8.09 37.46 -10.28
CA SER A 346 -9.12 37.07 -9.29
C SER A 346 -9.74 35.71 -9.62
N ASN A 347 -10.02 34.91 -8.59
CA ASN A 347 -10.84 33.71 -8.73
C ASN A 347 -11.79 33.58 -7.52
N LYS A 348 -12.55 32.49 -7.46
CA LYS A 348 -13.53 32.23 -6.39
C LYS A 348 -12.94 32.18 -4.96
N LEU A 349 -11.62 32.12 -4.81
CA LEU A 349 -10.91 31.99 -3.52
C LEU A 349 -10.22 33.29 -3.08
N GLY A 350 -10.06 34.28 -3.98
CA GLY A 350 -9.39 35.52 -3.65
C GLY A 350 -8.85 36.27 -4.86
N ASN A 351 -8.03 37.28 -4.61
CA ASN A 351 -7.39 38.09 -5.63
C ASN A 351 -5.90 38.33 -5.31
N SER A 352 -5.15 38.70 -6.33
CA SER A 352 -3.77 39.17 -6.24
C SER A 352 -3.58 40.30 -7.24
N ASN A 353 -2.76 41.29 -6.89
CA ASN A 353 -2.45 42.41 -7.78
C ASN A 353 -0.94 42.65 -7.87
N ALA A 354 -0.51 43.27 -8.97
CA ALA A 354 0.86 43.68 -9.18
C ALA A 354 0.91 44.91 -10.09
N SER A 355 1.90 45.76 -9.86
CA SER A 355 2.10 46.99 -10.63
C SER A 355 3.21 46.81 -11.65
N VAL A 356 2.96 47.29 -12.87
CA VAL A 356 3.90 47.31 -13.99
C VAL A 356 3.97 48.71 -14.58
N ILE A 357 5.13 49.03 -15.17
CA ILE A 357 5.41 50.39 -15.64
C ILE A 357 5.51 50.39 -17.17
N LEU A 358 4.76 51.30 -17.82
CA LEU A 358 5.01 51.71 -19.20
C LEU A 358 5.83 53.01 -19.17
N TYR A 359 7.00 53.01 -19.79
CA TYR A 359 7.92 54.15 -19.74
C TYR A 359 8.50 54.51 -21.12
N GLY A 360 8.91 55.76 -21.29
CA GLY A 360 9.50 56.27 -22.52
C GLY A 360 11.02 56.03 -22.63
N PRO A 361 11.62 56.23 -23.81
CA PRO A 361 13.07 56.16 -23.99
C PRO A 361 13.79 57.13 -23.05
N GLY A 362 14.75 56.63 -22.26
CA GLY A 362 15.53 57.45 -21.32
C GLY A 362 15.15 57.31 -19.84
N ALA A 363 14.09 56.57 -19.49
CA ALA A 363 13.85 56.20 -18.09
C ALA A 363 14.82 55.10 -17.66
N VAL A 364 15.69 55.39 -16.69
CA VAL A 364 16.62 54.43 -16.11
C VAL A 364 15.83 53.34 -15.39
N GLN A 365 15.94 52.08 -15.84
CA GLN A 365 15.43 50.95 -15.07
C GLN A 365 16.27 50.80 -13.80
N ASN A 366 15.77 51.27 -12.67
CA ASN A 366 16.25 50.78 -11.39
C ASN A 366 15.82 49.31 -11.28
N ARG A 367 16.73 48.39 -11.62
CA ARG A 367 16.66 47.01 -11.15
C ARG A 367 16.82 47.02 -9.64
N SER A 368 15.73 47.26 -8.92
CA SER A 368 15.62 46.80 -7.54
C SER A 368 15.59 45.27 -7.60
N ASN A 369 16.76 44.65 -7.50
CA ASN A 369 16.84 43.33 -6.92
C ASN A 369 16.23 43.46 -5.52
N SER A 370 14.98 43.05 -5.35
CA SER A 370 14.46 42.70 -4.03
C SER A 370 15.17 41.42 -3.60
N ALA A 371 16.43 41.55 -3.21
CA ALA A 371 17.02 40.65 -2.24
C ALA A 371 16.24 40.89 -0.94
N SER A 372 15.21 40.08 -0.74
CA SER A 372 14.59 39.91 0.57
C SER A 372 15.69 39.55 1.55
N THR A 373 16.15 40.55 2.29
CA THR A 373 17.02 40.38 3.45
C THR A 373 16.13 39.76 4.50
N THR A 374 16.23 38.45 4.65
CA THR A 374 15.76 37.78 5.85
C THR A 374 16.54 38.36 7.02
N LEU A 375 15.88 39.19 7.82
CA LEU A 375 16.32 39.48 9.17
C LEU A 375 16.38 38.14 9.90
N ALA A 376 17.59 37.63 10.07
CA ALA A 376 17.86 36.57 11.02
C ALA A 376 17.46 37.11 12.41
N ALA A 377 16.32 36.64 12.92
CA ALA A 377 16.00 36.77 14.32
C ALA A 377 17.04 35.94 15.09
N THR A 378 18.08 36.61 15.58
CA THR A 378 18.98 36.06 16.56
C THR A 378 18.17 35.78 17.82
N CYS A 379 17.98 34.50 18.10
CA CYS A 379 17.39 34.02 19.33
C CYS A 379 18.35 34.38 20.48
N LEU A 380 18.05 35.45 21.20
CA LEU A 380 18.70 35.82 22.45
C LEU A 380 18.28 34.81 23.53
N TRP A 381 18.95 33.67 23.60
CA TRP A 381 19.04 32.87 24.81
C TRP A 381 20.49 32.77 25.24
N CYS A 382 20.90 33.76 26.04
CA CYS A 382 22.10 33.70 26.85
C CYS A 382 21.67 33.67 28.31
N SER A 383 21.78 32.48 28.91
CA SER A 383 22.17 32.19 30.29
C SER A 383 21.94 33.27 31.37
N ILE A 384 21.04 32.96 32.31
CA ILE A 384 21.18 33.37 33.70
C ILE A 384 21.35 32.10 34.53
N LEU A 385 22.58 31.93 35.03
CA LEU A 385 22.98 30.98 36.06
C LEU A 385 23.16 31.79 37.36
N TYR A 386 22.93 31.13 38.50
CA TYR A 386 23.01 31.60 39.90
C TYR A 386 21.75 32.32 40.43
N SER A 387 21.14 31.96 41.57
CA SER A 387 21.54 31.06 42.66
C SER A 387 20.43 30.91 43.73
N LEU A 388 20.51 29.80 44.49
CA LEU A 388 20.16 29.61 45.92
C LEU A 388 18.70 29.32 46.38
N THR A 389 18.59 28.11 46.93
CA THR A 389 18.13 27.72 48.30
C THR A 389 16.69 27.27 48.60
N ALA A 390 16.66 26.09 49.26
CA ALA A 390 15.71 25.58 50.28
C ALA A 390 14.32 25.17 49.75
N PHE A 391 13.81 23.95 49.96
CA PHE A 391 13.89 22.98 51.05
C PHE A 391 13.80 21.54 50.52
#